data_AF-A0A059KJV5-F1
#
_entry.id   AF-A0A059KJV5-F1
#
_cell.length_a   1.000
_cell.length_b   1.000
_cell.length_c   1.000
_cell.angle_alpha   90.00
_cell.angle_beta   90.00
_cell.angle_gamma   90.00
#
_symmetry.space_group_name_H-M   'P 1'
#
loop_
_entity.id
_entity.type
_entity.pdbx_description
1 polymer ?
#
loop_
_entity_poly.entity_id
_entity_poly.type
_entity_poly.pdbx_seq_one_letter_code
_entity_poly.pdbx_strand_id
1 'polypeptide(L)'
;MTTTAPGWHDIPVRDWEGRPLDCAACAHAGLHAAGGCEPGRSCMQDAYARRIDRFFREHRELAAQHLDHPYFEVRAIAARHTDVFRLPALLDDPDETVRLQVALRVPQRLLERLREDPHREVRIRVAQRLDGSLLGSMLRDPDYEVRRIVARRLPEALLPLLIDDSDLQVRLEVASRVPMPALWRMVEDGAPEVRRRVAERLPAALLTVPATDEDWLVRWSAAARAESPALLERLQDDAESEVRERATERLAELRAARALPPTTLTLIPIEGGRDGRHRP
;
A
#
# COMPACT_ATOMS: atom_id res chain seq x y z
N MET A 1 1.15 21.98 -48.41
CA MET A 1 1.19 22.02 -46.94
C MET A 1 0.84 20.63 -46.43
N THR A 2 1.87 19.83 -46.16
CA THR A 2 1.75 18.47 -45.64
C THR A 2 1.45 18.57 -44.15
N THR A 3 0.17 18.44 -43.78
CA THR A 3 -0.24 18.31 -42.39
C THR A 3 0.29 16.97 -41.88
N THR A 4 1.37 17.03 -41.10
CA THR A 4 1.91 15.87 -40.39
C THR A 4 0.80 15.32 -39.50
N ALA A 5 0.32 14.12 -39.80
CA ALA A 5 -0.71 13.47 -39.01
C ALA A 5 -0.20 13.37 -37.55
N PRO A 6 -0.96 13.83 -36.54
CA PRO A 6 -0.48 13.83 -35.17
C PRO A 6 -0.20 12.38 -34.72
N GLY A 7 0.88 12.16 -33.95
CA GLY A 7 1.46 10.83 -33.63
C GLY A 7 0.62 9.85 -32.79
N TRP A 8 -0.71 9.84 -32.94
CA TRP A 8 -1.67 9.00 -32.22
C TRP A 8 -2.39 8.01 -33.17
N HIS A 9 -1.93 7.90 -34.42
CA HIS A 9 -2.57 7.12 -35.49
C HIS A 9 -2.17 5.63 -35.54
N ASP A 10 -1.27 5.17 -34.69
CA ASP A 10 -0.82 3.77 -34.70
C ASP A 10 -1.87 2.79 -34.16
N ILE A 11 -2.93 3.32 -33.52
CA ILE A 11 -4.04 2.54 -32.98
C ILE A 11 -5.26 2.72 -33.89
N PRO A 12 -5.78 1.63 -34.50
CA PRO A 12 -6.96 1.69 -35.35
C PRO A 12 -8.12 2.43 -34.68
N VAL A 13 -8.82 3.25 -35.47
CA VAL A 13 -10.01 3.97 -35.04
C VAL A 13 -11.22 3.09 -35.32
N ARG A 14 -11.65 2.35 -34.30
CA ARG A 14 -12.74 1.39 -34.37
C ARG A 14 -13.62 1.51 -33.13
N ASP A 15 -14.89 1.19 -33.28
CA ASP A 15 -15.76 1.02 -32.13
C ASP A 15 -15.40 -0.23 -31.32
N TRP A 16 -16.03 -0.38 -30.16
CA TRP A 16 -15.82 -1.52 -29.26
C TRP A 16 -16.25 -2.88 -29.85
N GLU A 17 -17.01 -2.90 -30.94
CA GLU A 17 -17.33 -4.11 -31.72
C GLU A 17 -16.31 -4.36 -32.85
N GLY A 18 -15.30 -3.49 -33.01
CA GLY A 18 -14.28 -3.57 -34.04
C GLY A 18 -14.71 -2.99 -35.39
N ARG A 19 -15.85 -2.32 -35.49
CA ARG A 19 -16.36 -1.70 -36.72
C ARG A 19 -15.86 -0.26 -36.85
N PRO A 20 -15.93 0.35 -38.05
CA PRO A 20 -15.67 1.78 -38.20
C PRO A 20 -16.65 2.61 -37.35
N LEU A 21 -16.16 3.70 -36.75
CA LEU A 21 -17.01 4.62 -35.99
C LEU A 21 -18.01 5.32 -36.92
N ASP A 22 -19.30 5.28 -36.56
CA ASP A 22 -20.37 6.04 -37.22
C ASP A 22 -20.80 7.23 -36.35
N CYS A 23 -20.20 8.40 -36.60
CA CYS A 23 -20.54 9.63 -35.88
C CYS A 23 -21.94 10.17 -36.21
N ALA A 24 -22.52 9.81 -37.35
CA ALA A 24 -23.84 10.28 -37.75
C ALA A 24 -24.95 9.55 -36.97
N ALA A 25 -24.75 8.27 -36.66
CA ALA A 25 -25.66 7.46 -35.86
C ALA A 25 -25.41 7.57 -34.34
N CYS A 26 -24.34 8.23 -33.91
CA CYS A 26 -23.97 8.35 -32.50
C CYS A 26 -24.93 9.26 -31.73
N ALA A 27 -25.27 8.89 -30.48
CA ALA A 27 -26.05 9.73 -29.57
C ALA A 27 -25.46 11.14 -29.33
N HIS A 28 -24.15 11.30 -29.58
CA HIS A 28 -23.41 12.55 -29.43
C HIS A 28 -23.12 13.25 -30.77
N ALA A 29 -23.87 12.97 -31.83
CA ALA A 29 -23.68 13.60 -33.15
C ALA A 29 -23.71 15.14 -33.08
N GLY A 30 -24.57 15.72 -32.23
CA GLY A 30 -24.62 17.17 -32.00
C GLY A 30 -23.35 17.71 -31.33
N LEU A 31 -22.79 16.97 -30.37
CA LEU A 31 -21.52 17.34 -29.71
C LEU A 31 -20.35 17.26 -30.70
N HIS A 32 -20.32 16.23 -31.54
CA HIS A 32 -19.34 16.09 -32.61
C HIS A 32 -19.42 17.25 -33.61
N ALA A 33 -20.63 17.64 -34.04
CA ALA A 33 -20.82 18.77 -34.95
C ALA A 33 -20.33 20.11 -34.37
N ALA A 34 -20.38 20.25 -33.04
CA ALA A 34 -19.82 21.40 -32.32
C ALA A 34 -18.30 21.29 -32.04
N GLY A 35 -17.63 20.23 -32.50
CA GLY A 35 -16.20 19.98 -32.27
C GLY A 35 -15.87 19.48 -30.86
N GLY A 36 -16.85 19.02 -30.10
CA GLY A 36 -16.66 18.52 -28.73
C GLY A 36 -16.02 17.13 -28.65
N CYS A 37 -16.09 16.31 -29.70
CA CYS A 37 -15.43 15.02 -29.76
C CYS A 37 -14.88 14.74 -31.17
N GLU A 38 -13.89 13.84 -31.28
CA GLU A 38 -13.17 13.57 -32.53
C GLU A 38 -12.70 12.10 -32.59
N PRO A 39 -13.11 11.32 -33.62
CA PRO A 39 -12.62 9.95 -33.86
C PRO A 39 -11.10 9.85 -33.82
N GLY A 40 -10.57 8.83 -33.14
CA GLY A 40 -9.12 8.65 -33.00
C GLY A 40 -8.46 9.53 -31.93
N ARG A 41 -9.19 10.50 -31.36
CA ARG A 41 -8.69 11.39 -30.32
C ARG A 41 -9.53 11.33 -29.04
N SER A 42 -10.81 11.68 -29.09
CA SER A 42 -11.71 11.77 -27.94
C SER A 42 -13.06 11.25 -28.39
N CYS A 43 -13.38 10.00 -28.05
CA CYS A 43 -14.60 9.35 -28.53
C CYS A 43 -15.07 8.29 -27.54
N MET A 44 -16.35 8.33 -27.22
CA MET A 44 -17.01 7.41 -26.30
C MET A 44 -17.24 6.01 -26.87
N GLN A 45 -17.45 5.94 -28.18
CA GLN A 45 -17.73 4.67 -28.87
C GLN A 45 -16.44 3.90 -29.21
N ASP A 46 -15.25 4.50 -29.04
CA ASP A 46 -13.97 3.90 -29.44
C ASP A 46 -13.60 2.69 -28.57
N ALA A 47 -12.98 1.66 -29.15
CA ALA A 47 -12.49 0.51 -28.39
C ALA A 47 -11.31 0.86 -27.45
N TYR A 48 -10.57 1.94 -27.74
CA TYR A 48 -9.38 2.27 -26.99
C TYR A 48 -9.71 3.10 -25.75
N ALA A 49 -9.58 2.47 -24.57
CA ALA A 49 -9.88 3.04 -23.26
C ALA A 49 -9.34 4.46 -23.01
N ARG A 50 -8.16 4.83 -23.54
CA ARG A 50 -7.62 6.20 -23.35
C ARG A 50 -8.42 7.27 -24.09
N ARG A 51 -9.04 6.94 -25.23
CA ARG A 51 -9.90 7.86 -25.99
C ARG A 51 -11.26 8.02 -25.33
N ILE A 52 -11.80 6.93 -24.78
CA ILE A 52 -13.01 6.94 -23.94
C ILE A 52 -12.77 7.80 -22.68
N ASP A 53 -11.64 7.61 -22.01
CA ASP A 53 -11.30 8.38 -20.81
C ASP A 53 -11.14 9.87 -21.09
N ARG A 54 -10.50 10.21 -22.22
CA ARG A 54 -10.38 11.60 -22.66
C ARG A 54 -11.77 12.23 -22.86
N PHE A 55 -12.67 11.52 -23.53
CA PHE A 55 -14.04 11.99 -23.74
C PHE A 55 -14.74 12.31 -22.42
N PHE A 56 -14.77 11.37 -21.46
CA PHE A 56 -15.46 11.64 -20.19
C PHE A 56 -14.74 12.63 -19.27
N ARG A 57 -13.42 12.80 -19.44
CA ARG A 57 -12.67 13.84 -18.73
C ARG A 57 -13.05 15.23 -19.22
N GLU A 58 -13.26 15.38 -20.53
CA GLU A 58 -13.68 16.62 -21.20
C GLU A 58 -15.18 16.90 -20.99
N HIS A 59 -16.02 15.86 -20.93
CA HIS A 59 -17.49 15.94 -20.83
C HIS A 59 -18.02 15.13 -19.65
N ARG A 60 -17.68 15.54 -18.43
CA ARG A 60 -18.01 14.79 -17.19
C ARG A 60 -19.51 14.67 -16.96
N GLU A 61 -20.27 15.68 -17.34
CA GLU A 61 -21.73 15.73 -17.26
C GLU A 61 -22.42 14.64 -18.07
N LEU A 62 -21.75 14.10 -19.10
CA LEU A 62 -22.26 12.99 -19.89
C LEU A 62 -22.03 11.62 -19.25
N ALA A 63 -21.08 11.48 -18.32
CA ALA A 63 -20.70 10.18 -17.76
C ALA A 63 -21.87 9.41 -17.13
N ALA A 64 -22.76 10.10 -16.42
CA ALA A 64 -23.92 9.46 -15.79
C ALA A 64 -24.90 8.81 -16.79
N GLN A 65 -24.90 9.24 -18.05
CA GLN A 65 -25.77 8.74 -19.11
C GLN A 65 -25.28 7.43 -19.73
N HIS A 66 -24.06 6.98 -19.39
CA HIS A 66 -23.41 5.81 -19.99
C HIS A 66 -23.09 4.72 -18.96
N LEU A 67 -23.77 4.74 -17.81
CA LEU A 67 -23.60 3.73 -16.77
C LEU A 67 -24.29 2.40 -17.11
N ASP A 68 -25.16 2.35 -18.13
CA ASP A 68 -25.82 1.15 -18.65
C ASP A 68 -25.29 0.74 -20.03
N HIS A 69 -24.20 1.35 -20.49
CA HIS A 69 -23.63 1.09 -21.80
C HIS A 69 -23.24 -0.40 -21.97
N PRO A 70 -23.49 -1.04 -23.13
CA PRO A 70 -23.21 -2.47 -23.32
C PRO A 70 -21.73 -2.83 -23.12
N TYR A 71 -20.83 -1.95 -23.56
CA TYR A 71 -19.39 -2.14 -23.36
C TYR A 71 -18.95 -1.77 -21.93
N PHE A 72 -18.36 -2.73 -21.23
CA PHE A 72 -17.94 -2.57 -19.84
C PHE A 72 -16.91 -1.45 -19.64
N GLU A 73 -15.97 -1.25 -20.59
CA GLU A 73 -14.98 -0.18 -20.42
C GLU A 73 -15.61 1.20 -20.45
N VAL A 74 -16.65 1.41 -21.26
CA VAL A 74 -17.41 2.67 -21.20
C VAL A 74 -18.02 2.84 -19.82
N ARG A 75 -18.66 1.81 -19.25
CA ARG A 75 -19.24 1.87 -17.90
C ARG A 75 -18.17 2.12 -16.83
N ALA A 76 -17.04 1.41 -16.89
CA ALA A 76 -15.93 1.54 -15.94
C ALA A 76 -15.35 2.95 -15.99
N ILE A 77 -15.10 3.49 -17.18
CA ILE A 77 -14.55 4.82 -17.36
C ILE A 77 -15.56 5.90 -16.97
N ALA A 78 -16.84 5.73 -17.35
CA ALA A 78 -17.93 6.59 -16.90
C ALA A 78 -18.01 6.64 -15.37
N ALA A 79 -17.86 5.48 -14.72
CA ALA A 79 -17.82 5.35 -13.27
C ALA A 79 -16.64 6.09 -12.62
N ARG A 80 -15.58 6.47 -13.36
CA ARG A 80 -14.50 7.33 -12.84
C ARG A 80 -14.88 8.80 -12.78
N HIS A 81 -15.73 9.25 -13.71
CA HIS A 81 -16.02 10.67 -13.94
C HIS A 81 -17.40 11.10 -13.46
N THR A 82 -18.34 10.16 -13.32
CA THR A 82 -19.70 10.43 -12.81
C THR A 82 -19.69 10.85 -11.34
N ASP A 83 -20.81 11.42 -10.87
CA ASP A 83 -21.00 11.76 -9.46
C ASP A 83 -21.14 10.49 -8.58
N VAL A 84 -20.64 10.56 -7.34
CA VAL A 84 -20.63 9.42 -6.41
C VAL A 84 -22.03 8.89 -6.09
N PHE A 85 -23.06 9.73 -6.13
CA PHE A 85 -24.46 9.35 -5.91
C PHE A 85 -25.03 8.47 -7.04
N ARG A 86 -24.36 8.40 -8.20
CA ARG A 86 -24.75 7.53 -9.33
C ARG A 86 -24.10 6.14 -9.28
N LEU A 87 -22.97 6.00 -8.59
CA LEU A 87 -22.24 4.74 -8.47
C LEU A 87 -22.98 3.57 -7.81
N PRO A 88 -23.97 3.76 -6.91
CA PRO A 88 -24.70 2.62 -6.34
C PRO A 88 -25.34 1.71 -7.38
N ALA A 89 -25.69 2.23 -8.56
CA ALA A 89 -26.26 1.44 -9.66
C ALA A 89 -25.28 0.43 -10.27
N LEU A 90 -23.97 0.59 -10.03
CA LEU A 90 -22.90 -0.23 -10.58
C LEU A 90 -22.27 -1.20 -9.56
N LEU A 91 -22.80 -1.24 -8.32
CA LEU A 91 -22.25 -2.13 -7.28
C LEU A 91 -22.32 -3.61 -7.69
N ASP A 92 -23.37 -3.98 -8.42
CA ASP A 92 -23.65 -5.33 -8.86
C ASP A 92 -23.41 -5.49 -10.38
N ASP A 93 -22.60 -4.60 -11.00
CA ASP A 93 -22.25 -4.68 -12.42
C ASP A 93 -21.63 -6.06 -12.72
N PRO A 94 -21.95 -6.73 -13.84
CA PRO A 94 -21.39 -8.05 -14.14
C PRO A 94 -19.86 -8.05 -14.27
N ASP A 95 -19.26 -6.94 -14.69
CA ASP A 95 -17.83 -6.84 -14.97
C ASP A 95 -17.04 -6.35 -13.75
N GLU A 96 -16.01 -7.11 -13.36
CA GLU A 96 -15.16 -6.77 -12.22
C GLU A 96 -14.40 -5.46 -12.39
N THR A 97 -14.08 -5.04 -13.62
CA THR A 97 -13.37 -3.78 -13.89
C THR A 97 -14.28 -2.60 -13.55
N VAL A 98 -15.59 -2.72 -13.80
CA VAL A 98 -16.56 -1.71 -13.39
C VAL A 98 -16.68 -1.67 -11.87
N ARG A 99 -16.90 -2.83 -11.23
CA ARG A 99 -16.98 -2.93 -9.76
C ARG A 99 -15.70 -2.42 -9.07
N LEU A 100 -14.54 -2.60 -9.69
CA LEU A 100 -13.25 -2.05 -9.24
C LEU A 100 -13.27 -0.51 -9.22
N GLN A 101 -13.76 0.13 -10.29
CA GLN A 101 -13.87 1.60 -10.33
C GLN A 101 -14.86 2.13 -9.30
N VAL A 102 -15.95 1.39 -9.07
CA VAL A 102 -16.92 1.68 -8.00
C VAL A 102 -16.24 1.60 -6.63
N ALA A 103 -15.52 0.52 -6.35
CA ALA A 103 -14.79 0.29 -5.10
C ALA A 103 -13.74 1.36 -4.80
N LEU A 104 -13.25 2.11 -5.78
CA LEU A 104 -12.31 3.21 -5.57
C LEU A 104 -12.95 4.51 -5.09
N ARG A 105 -14.27 4.68 -5.27
CA ARG A 105 -14.94 5.99 -5.12
C ARG A 105 -16.11 5.99 -4.16
N VAL A 106 -16.79 4.85 -3.98
CA VAL A 106 -17.96 4.79 -3.10
C VAL A 106 -17.60 5.08 -1.63
N PRO A 107 -18.55 5.63 -0.84
CA PRO A 107 -18.40 5.81 0.61
C PRO A 107 -18.32 4.47 1.35
N GLN A 108 -17.78 4.50 2.58
CA GLN A 108 -17.51 3.31 3.40
C GLN A 108 -18.70 2.34 3.50
N ARG A 109 -19.90 2.86 3.81
CA ARG A 109 -21.14 2.05 3.89
C ARG A 109 -21.42 1.21 2.64
N LEU A 110 -21.10 1.73 1.46
CA LEU A 110 -21.28 1.00 0.20
C LEU A 110 -20.07 0.13 -0.13
N LEU A 111 -18.86 0.58 0.22
CA LEU A 111 -17.64 -0.21 0.07
C LEU A 111 -17.72 -1.52 0.86
N GLU A 112 -18.33 -1.50 2.04
CA GLU A 112 -18.58 -2.70 2.87
C GLU A 112 -19.36 -3.80 2.14
N ARG A 113 -20.24 -3.44 1.20
CA ARG A 113 -21.01 -4.42 0.40
C ARG A 113 -20.13 -5.20 -0.57
N LEU A 114 -18.98 -4.64 -0.97
CA LEU A 114 -18.03 -5.25 -1.91
C LEU A 114 -16.97 -6.12 -1.20
N ARG A 115 -17.03 -6.26 0.14
CA ARG A 115 -16.06 -7.08 0.90
C ARG A 115 -16.05 -8.54 0.48
N GLU A 116 -17.19 -9.05 0.04
CA GLU A 116 -17.38 -10.44 -0.40
C GLU A 116 -17.45 -10.55 -1.92
N ASP A 117 -16.96 -9.54 -2.67
CA ASP A 117 -16.96 -9.59 -4.13
C ASP A 117 -16.26 -10.87 -4.62
N PRO A 118 -16.82 -11.60 -5.60
CA PRO A 118 -16.21 -12.82 -6.11
C PRO A 118 -14.79 -12.59 -6.66
N HIS A 119 -14.52 -11.39 -7.20
CA HIS A 119 -13.24 -11.09 -7.82
C HIS A 119 -12.22 -10.55 -6.80
N ARG A 120 -11.07 -11.22 -6.71
CA ARG A 120 -9.99 -10.88 -5.75
C ARG A 120 -9.52 -9.43 -5.85
N GLU A 121 -9.42 -8.87 -7.07
CA GLU A 121 -8.92 -7.51 -7.26
C GLU A 121 -9.88 -6.46 -6.68
N VAL A 122 -11.19 -6.72 -6.71
CA VAL A 122 -12.18 -5.85 -6.05
C VAL A 122 -11.99 -5.92 -4.54
N ARG A 123 -11.88 -7.12 -3.95
CA ARG A 123 -11.63 -7.30 -2.51
C ARG A 123 -10.30 -6.67 -2.06
N ILE A 124 -9.26 -6.72 -2.89
CA ILE A 124 -8.00 -6.02 -2.65
C ILE A 124 -8.23 -4.51 -2.53
N ARG A 125 -8.99 -3.90 -3.45
CA ARG A 125 -9.31 -2.45 -3.36
C ARG A 125 -10.16 -2.11 -2.16
N VAL A 126 -11.11 -2.98 -1.82
CA VAL A 126 -11.89 -2.86 -0.58
C VAL A 126 -10.95 -2.85 0.62
N ALA A 127 -10.07 -3.84 0.76
CA ALA A 127 -9.11 -3.92 1.85
C ALA A 127 -8.12 -2.74 1.90
N GLN A 128 -7.84 -2.07 0.78
CA GLN A 128 -7.01 -0.86 0.73
C GLN A 128 -7.73 0.40 1.24
N ARG A 129 -9.05 0.50 1.03
CA ARG A 129 -9.83 1.72 1.33
C ARG A 129 -10.74 1.60 2.56
N LEU A 130 -11.12 0.40 2.93
CA LEU A 130 -12.05 0.16 4.04
C LEU A 130 -11.49 0.75 5.33
N ASP A 131 -12.34 1.34 6.15
CA ASP A 131 -11.95 1.86 7.46
C ASP A 131 -11.25 0.77 8.29
N GLY A 132 -10.19 1.16 9.00
CA GLY A 132 -9.37 0.22 9.77
C GLY A 132 -10.15 -0.55 10.84
N SER A 133 -11.20 0.06 11.40
CA SER A 133 -12.09 -0.58 12.37
C SER A 133 -12.93 -1.72 11.78
N LEU A 134 -13.13 -1.73 10.45
CA LEU A 134 -13.92 -2.72 9.74
C LEU A 134 -13.08 -3.84 9.12
N LEU A 135 -11.75 -3.67 9.02
CA LEU A 135 -10.85 -4.66 8.41
C LEU A 135 -10.85 -6.02 9.10
N GLY A 136 -11.29 -6.09 10.37
CA GLY A 136 -11.44 -7.33 11.10
C GLY A 136 -12.33 -8.37 10.38
N SER A 137 -13.30 -7.92 9.57
CA SER A 137 -14.16 -8.83 8.80
C SER A 137 -13.45 -9.51 7.62
N MET A 138 -12.27 -9.03 7.22
CA MET A 138 -11.52 -9.54 6.06
C MET A 138 -10.30 -10.39 6.48
N LEU A 139 -10.13 -10.68 7.78
CA LEU A 139 -9.01 -11.45 8.31
C LEU A 139 -8.89 -12.87 7.71
N ARG A 140 -10.02 -13.44 7.28
CA ARG A 140 -10.10 -14.80 6.74
C ARG A 140 -10.39 -14.82 5.24
N ASP A 141 -10.09 -13.72 4.53
CA ASP A 141 -10.23 -13.72 3.07
C ASP A 141 -9.41 -14.87 2.48
N PRO A 142 -9.92 -15.64 1.51
CA PRO A 142 -9.16 -16.73 0.90
C PRO A 142 -7.88 -16.26 0.21
N ASP A 143 -7.83 -15.00 -0.26
CA ASP A 143 -6.68 -14.45 -0.97
C ASP A 143 -5.64 -13.86 -0.01
N TYR A 144 -4.39 -14.32 -0.14
CA TYR A 144 -3.30 -13.86 0.72
C TYR A 144 -2.99 -12.37 0.55
N GLU A 145 -3.22 -11.79 -0.63
CA GLU A 145 -2.96 -10.36 -0.88
C GLU A 145 -3.93 -9.49 -0.08
N VAL A 146 -5.20 -9.93 0.00
CA VAL A 146 -6.20 -9.29 0.86
C VAL A 146 -5.76 -9.37 2.32
N ARG A 147 -5.41 -10.56 2.81
CA ARG A 147 -4.95 -10.75 4.20
C ARG A 147 -3.67 -9.97 4.51
N ARG A 148 -2.75 -9.83 3.54
CA ARG A 148 -1.53 -9.02 3.65
C ARG A 148 -1.86 -7.53 3.81
N ILE A 149 -2.77 -7.01 2.99
CA ILE A 149 -3.23 -5.61 3.10
C ILE A 149 -3.96 -5.39 4.42
N VAL A 150 -4.77 -6.37 4.87
CA VAL A 150 -5.37 -6.35 6.20
C VAL A 150 -4.27 -6.28 7.26
N ALA A 151 -3.30 -7.20 7.27
CA ALA A 151 -2.18 -7.19 8.21
C ALA A 151 -1.39 -5.87 8.22
N ARG A 152 -1.31 -5.17 7.09
CA ARG A 152 -0.62 -3.87 7.00
C ARG A 152 -1.39 -2.73 7.65
N ARG A 153 -2.72 -2.79 7.64
CA ARG A 153 -3.60 -1.67 8.04
C ARG A 153 -4.36 -1.94 9.33
N LEU A 154 -4.42 -3.19 9.78
CA LEU A 154 -5.14 -3.59 10.98
C LEU A 154 -4.57 -2.88 12.22
N PRO A 155 -5.43 -2.46 13.18
CA PRO A 155 -4.97 -2.00 14.48
C PRO A 155 -4.03 -3.02 15.15
N GLU A 156 -2.95 -2.54 15.77
CA GLU A 156 -1.90 -3.41 16.33
C GLU A 156 -2.44 -4.44 17.34
N ALA A 157 -3.45 -4.06 18.11
CA ALA A 157 -4.10 -4.93 19.09
C ALA A 157 -4.74 -6.19 18.47
N LEU A 158 -5.04 -6.19 17.17
CA LEU A 158 -5.65 -7.30 16.45
C LEU A 158 -4.66 -8.10 15.59
N LEU A 159 -3.42 -7.61 15.39
CA LEU A 159 -2.38 -8.34 14.66
C LEU A 159 -2.06 -9.74 15.20
N PRO A 160 -2.17 -10.02 16.52
CA PRO A 160 -1.95 -11.37 17.02
C PRO A 160 -2.85 -12.45 16.40
N LEU A 161 -3.99 -12.05 15.80
CA LEU A 161 -4.90 -12.96 15.10
C LEU A 161 -4.35 -13.50 13.77
N LEU A 162 -3.27 -12.91 13.24
CA LEU A 162 -2.64 -13.28 11.96
C LEU A 162 -1.22 -13.86 12.13
N ILE A 163 -0.76 -14.08 13.37
CA ILE A 163 0.59 -14.62 13.64
C ILE A 163 0.80 -15.97 12.94
N ASP A 164 -0.21 -16.82 12.97
CA ASP A 164 -0.16 -18.18 12.43
C ASP A 164 -0.74 -18.25 11.00
N ASP A 165 -0.76 -17.14 10.24
CA ASP A 165 -1.24 -17.15 8.85
C ASP A 165 -0.42 -18.12 8.00
N SER A 166 -1.09 -18.88 7.14
CA SER A 166 -0.44 -19.84 6.24
C SER A 166 0.55 -19.17 5.28
N ASP A 167 0.32 -17.91 4.91
CA ASP A 167 1.11 -17.21 3.91
C ASP A 167 2.29 -16.43 4.53
N LEU A 168 3.48 -16.64 3.94
CA LEU A 168 4.73 -15.99 4.37
C LEU A 168 4.64 -14.46 4.33
N GLN A 169 4.03 -13.89 3.28
CA GLN A 169 3.97 -12.43 3.12
C GLN A 169 3.06 -11.79 4.17
N VAL A 170 2.00 -12.50 4.60
CA VAL A 170 1.15 -12.06 5.71
C VAL A 170 1.94 -12.10 7.03
N ARG A 171 2.63 -13.20 7.34
CA ARG A 171 3.43 -13.30 8.57
C ARG A 171 4.57 -12.28 8.61
N LEU A 172 5.20 -11.96 7.48
CA LEU A 172 6.20 -10.88 7.40
C LEU A 172 5.61 -9.50 7.73
N GLU A 173 4.41 -9.19 7.22
CA GLU A 173 3.71 -7.95 7.56
C GLU A 173 3.35 -7.91 9.06
N VAL A 174 2.89 -9.02 9.63
CA VAL A 174 2.60 -9.15 11.06
C VAL A 174 3.87 -8.94 11.89
N ALA A 175 4.96 -9.66 11.60
CA ALA A 175 6.23 -9.55 12.31
C ALA A 175 6.80 -8.12 12.27
N SER A 176 6.49 -7.35 11.23
CA SER A 176 6.95 -5.97 11.08
C SER A 176 6.23 -4.98 11.99
N ARG A 177 5.03 -5.32 12.48
CA ARG A 177 4.15 -4.39 13.20
C ARG A 177 3.74 -4.87 14.58
N VAL A 178 3.55 -6.17 14.77
CA VAL A 178 3.00 -6.73 16.02
C VAL A 178 3.83 -6.31 17.25
N PRO A 179 3.21 -5.79 18.31
CA PRO A 179 3.94 -5.35 19.50
C PRO A 179 4.29 -6.53 20.42
N MET A 180 5.16 -6.27 21.40
CA MET A 180 5.32 -7.18 22.54
C MET A 180 4.02 -7.27 23.35
N PRO A 181 3.69 -8.42 23.97
CA PRO A 181 4.47 -9.67 23.98
C PRO A 181 4.23 -10.55 22.75
N ALA A 182 3.29 -10.21 21.87
CA ALA A 182 2.89 -11.06 20.76
C ALA A 182 4.01 -11.28 19.73
N LEU A 183 4.91 -10.30 19.53
CA LEU A 183 6.12 -10.47 18.72
C LEU A 183 6.98 -11.67 19.15
N TRP A 184 7.04 -11.96 20.45
CA TRP A 184 7.83 -13.09 20.98
C TRP A 184 7.35 -14.45 20.45
N ARG A 185 6.06 -14.59 20.12
CA ARG A 185 5.50 -15.83 19.57
C ARG A 185 6.04 -16.18 18.18
N MET A 186 6.64 -15.22 17.47
CA MET A 186 7.15 -15.39 16.11
C MET A 186 8.66 -15.67 16.08
N VAL A 187 9.33 -15.76 17.24
CA VAL A 187 10.78 -15.96 17.30
C VAL A 187 11.22 -17.33 16.74
N GLU A 188 10.31 -18.30 16.76
CA GLU A 188 10.51 -19.66 16.23
C GLU A 188 9.67 -19.90 14.95
N ASP A 189 9.30 -18.83 14.21
CA ASP A 189 8.59 -19.01 12.94
C ASP A 189 9.37 -19.92 11.99
N GLY A 190 8.65 -20.78 11.26
CA GLY A 190 9.28 -21.71 10.32
C GLY A 190 10.07 -21.04 9.20
N ALA A 191 9.78 -19.78 8.87
CA ALA A 191 10.50 -19.02 7.85
C ALA A 191 11.61 -18.14 8.46
N PRO A 192 12.88 -18.29 8.03
CA PRO A 192 13.99 -17.48 8.55
C PRO A 192 13.81 -15.99 8.26
N GLU A 193 13.11 -15.60 7.19
CA GLU A 193 12.81 -14.20 6.89
C GLU A 193 11.91 -13.56 7.96
N VAL A 194 10.98 -14.34 8.53
CA VAL A 194 10.12 -13.90 9.62
C VAL A 194 10.94 -13.79 10.91
N ARG A 195 11.72 -14.83 11.25
CA ARG A 195 12.60 -14.80 12.43
C ARG A 195 13.60 -13.65 12.39
N ARG A 196 14.14 -13.33 11.21
CA ARG A 196 14.99 -12.17 10.98
C ARG A 196 14.24 -10.87 11.26
N ARG A 197 13.03 -10.70 10.72
CA ARG A 197 12.19 -9.51 10.98
C ARG A 197 11.86 -9.36 12.47
N VAL A 198 11.69 -10.46 13.18
CA VAL A 198 11.51 -10.49 14.64
C VAL A 198 12.79 -10.03 15.35
N ALA A 199 13.96 -10.57 15.00
CA ALA A 199 15.26 -10.17 15.55
C ALA A 199 15.56 -8.67 15.32
N GLU A 200 15.15 -8.13 14.17
CA GLU A 200 15.25 -6.71 13.83
C GLU A 200 14.40 -5.80 14.75
N ARG A 201 13.43 -6.34 15.49
CA ARG A 201 12.50 -5.56 16.34
C ARG A 201 12.53 -5.91 17.82
N LEU A 202 12.99 -7.11 18.19
CA LEU A 202 13.03 -7.52 19.59
C LEU A 202 13.84 -6.54 20.46
N PRO A 203 13.43 -6.31 21.71
CA PRO A 203 14.26 -5.64 22.71
C PRO A 203 15.64 -6.31 22.79
N ALA A 204 16.71 -5.52 22.92
CA ALA A 204 18.08 -6.02 22.90
C ALA A 204 18.34 -7.14 23.94
N ALA A 205 17.68 -7.04 25.11
CA ALA A 205 17.75 -8.04 26.17
C ALA A 205 17.22 -9.44 25.78
N LEU A 206 16.43 -9.54 24.71
CA LEU A 206 15.82 -10.79 24.24
C LEU A 206 16.53 -11.37 23.00
N LEU A 207 17.64 -10.78 22.56
CA LEU A 207 18.38 -11.23 21.36
C LEU A 207 19.19 -12.51 21.58
N THR A 208 19.23 -13.06 22.79
CA THR A 208 19.94 -14.32 23.09
C THR A 208 19.40 -15.50 22.28
N VAL A 209 18.07 -15.54 22.01
CA VAL A 209 17.44 -16.62 21.23
C VAL A 209 17.75 -16.49 19.73
N PRO A 210 17.48 -15.35 19.05
CA PRO A 210 17.88 -15.16 17.65
C PRO A 210 19.40 -15.30 17.39
N ALA A 211 20.24 -15.05 18.39
CA ALA A 211 21.68 -15.22 18.26
C ALA A 211 22.15 -16.69 18.17
N THR A 212 21.26 -17.65 18.41
CA THR A 212 21.54 -19.08 18.23
C THR A 212 20.73 -19.69 17.09
N ASP A 213 20.13 -18.87 16.23
CA ASP A 213 19.33 -19.32 15.10
C ASP A 213 20.17 -20.14 14.11
N GLU A 214 19.55 -21.11 13.45
CA GLU A 214 20.20 -21.89 12.38
C GLU A 214 20.61 -21.00 11.20
N ASP A 215 19.80 -19.97 10.89
CA ASP A 215 20.03 -19.07 9.78
C ASP A 215 20.98 -17.93 10.20
N TRP A 216 22.10 -17.82 9.48
CA TRP A 216 23.13 -16.86 9.81
C TRP A 216 22.68 -15.41 9.62
N LEU A 217 21.70 -15.10 8.76
CA LEU A 217 21.15 -13.74 8.61
C LEU A 217 20.35 -13.32 9.84
N VAL A 218 19.70 -14.27 10.51
CA VAL A 218 19.02 -14.01 11.79
C VAL A 218 20.06 -13.73 12.88
N ARG A 219 21.11 -14.55 12.98
CA ARG A 219 22.22 -14.34 13.93
C ARG A 219 22.95 -13.02 13.66
N TRP A 220 23.19 -12.68 12.40
CA TRP A 220 23.77 -11.40 11.98
C TRP A 220 22.91 -10.21 12.40
N SER A 221 21.58 -10.33 12.24
CA SER A 221 20.63 -9.28 12.66
C SER A 221 20.60 -9.13 14.18
N ALA A 222 20.73 -10.23 14.93
CA ALA A 222 20.87 -10.22 16.37
C ALA A 222 22.19 -9.54 16.80
N ALA A 223 23.30 -9.90 16.16
CA ALA A 223 24.62 -9.32 16.40
C ALA A 223 24.61 -7.79 16.21
N ALA A 224 23.95 -7.32 15.14
CA ALA A 224 23.87 -5.89 14.82
C ALA A 224 23.13 -5.05 15.88
N ARG A 225 22.25 -5.66 16.69
CA ARG A 225 21.44 -4.96 17.70
C ARG A 225 21.82 -5.31 19.14
N ALA A 226 22.64 -6.33 19.35
CA ALA A 226 23.00 -6.79 20.68
C ALA A 226 23.67 -5.66 21.50
N GLU A 227 23.28 -5.58 22.78
CA GLU A 227 23.85 -4.66 23.77
C GLU A 227 24.67 -5.39 24.84
N SER A 228 24.60 -6.73 24.89
CA SER A 228 25.35 -7.56 25.83
C SER A 228 26.75 -7.86 25.27
N PRO A 229 27.84 -7.40 25.93
CA PRO A 229 29.20 -7.75 25.52
C PRO A 229 29.44 -9.26 25.49
N ALA A 230 28.92 -9.99 26.48
CA ALA A 230 29.05 -11.45 26.54
C ALA A 230 28.33 -12.16 25.37
N LEU A 231 27.20 -11.61 24.91
CA LEU A 231 26.51 -12.11 23.72
C LEU A 231 27.36 -11.92 22.46
N LEU A 232 27.94 -10.72 22.32
CA LEU A 232 28.78 -10.37 21.18
C LEU A 232 30.09 -11.16 21.16
N GLU A 233 30.76 -11.32 22.30
CA GLU A 233 31.97 -12.14 22.44
C GLU A 233 31.72 -13.58 21.99
N ARG A 234 30.58 -14.18 22.37
CA ARG A 234 30.19 -15.50 21.86
C ARG A 234 29.98 -15.54 20.35
N LEU A 235 29.44 -14.47 19.75
CA LEU A 235 29.23 -14.37 18.31
C LEU A 235 30.52 -14.07 17.53
N GLN A 236 31.62 -13.68 18.19
CA GLN A 236 32.94 -13.61 17.55
C GLN A 236 33.51 -14.99 17.19
N ASP A 237 32.96 -16.05 17.78
CA ASP A 237 33.29 -17.45 17.47
C ASP A 237 32.24 -18.11 16.55
N ASP A 238 31.34 -17.32 15.93
CA ASP A 238 30.31 -17.85 15.01
C ASP A 238 30.96 -18.55 13.80
N ALA A 239 30.28 -19.56 13.27
CA ALA A 239 30.74 -20.27 12.07
C ALA A 239 30.85 -19.34 10.85
N GLU A 240 29.95 -18.35 10.73
CA GLU A 240 29.90 -17.45 9.58
C GLU A 240 30.78 -16.21 9.79
N SER A 241 31.61 -15.86 8.80
CA SER A 241 32.54 -14.72 8.89
C SER A 241 31.82 -13.40 9.12
N GLU A 242 30.73 -13.20 8.41
CA GLU A 242 29.94 -11.97 8.40
C GLU A 242 29.31 -11.72 9.77
N VAL A 243 28.95 -12.79 10.50
CA VAL A 243 28.45 -12.70 11.87
C VAL A 243 29.58 -12.31 12.83
N ARG A 244 30.77 -12.93 12.70
CA ARG A 244 31.95 -12.59 13.51
C ARG A 244 32.38 -11.13 13.32
N GLU A 245 32.43 -10.67 12.08
CA GLU A 245 32.76 -9.29 11.72
C GLU A 245 31.74 -8.33 12.34
N ARG A 246 30.44 -8.57 12.12
CA ARG A 246 29.38 -7.73 12.70
C ARG A 246 29.40 -7.71 14.22
N ALA A 247 29.66 -8.83 14.88
CA ALA A 247 29.79 -8.89 16.33
C ALA A 247 30.98 -8.07 16.85
N THR A 248 32.11 -8.15 16.15
CA THR A 248 33.34 -7.39 16.47
C THR A 248 33.12 -5.89 16.32
N GLU A 249 32.50 -5.46 15.21
CA GLU A 249 32.11 -4.06 14.96
C GLU A 249 31.23 -3.54 16.09
N ARG A 250 30.14 -4.26 16.40
CA ARG A 250 29.17 -3.84 17.42
C ARG A 250 29.80 -3.77 18.81
N LEU A 251 30.70 -4.69 19.16
CA LEU A 251 31.40 -4.66 20.44
C LEU A 251 32.34 -3.45 20.55
N ALA A 252 33.02 -3.09 19.46
CA ALA A 252 33.84 -1.89 19.39
C ALA A 252 32.99 -0.61 19.57
N GLU A 253 31.81 -0.54 18.92
CA GLU A 253 30.86 0.57 19.09
C GLU A 253 30.42 0.74 20.55
N LEU A 254 30.04 -0.35 21.22
CA LEU A 254 29.62 -0.31 22.63
C LEU A 254 30.75 0.13 23.56
N ARG A 255 31.99 -0.32 23.29
CA ARG A 255 33.18 0.09 24.06
C ARG A 255 33.47 1.58 23.85
N ALA A 256 33.40 2.06 22.62
CA ALA A 256 33.57 3.48 22.29
C ALA A 256 32.50 4.35 22.97
N ALA A 257 31.24 3.93 22.94
CA ALA A 257 30.14 4.65 23.59
C ALA A 257 30.30 4.75 25.12
N ARG A 258 30.85 3.72 25.77
CA ARG A 258 31.14 3.74 27.22
C ARG A 258 32.37 4.57 27.58
N ALA A 259 33.32 4.75 26.67
CA ALA A 259 34.54 5.53 26.90
C ALA A 259 34.31 7.05 26.79
N LEU A 260 33.19 7.49 26.20
CA LEU A 260 32.84 8.90 26.11
C LEU A 260 32.39 9.42 27.50
N PRO A 261 32.99 10.50 28.05
CA PRO A 261 32.53 11.06 29.31
C PRO A 261 31.10 11.59 29.16
N PRO A 262 30.24 11.53 30.21
CA PRO A 262 28.91 12.11 30.15
C PRO A 262 29.03 13.59 29.82
N THR A 263 28.35 14.03 28.76
CA THR A 263 28.33 15.44 28.37
C THR A 263 27.66 16.22 29.50
N THR A 264 28.45 16.90 30.33
CA THR A 264 27.93 17.89 31.25
C THR A 264 27.31 19.00 30.41
N LEU A 265 25.99 19.03 30.31
CA LEU A 265 25.27 20.22 29.87
C LEU A 265 25.56 21.30 30.92
N THR A 266 26.64 22.04 30.71
CA THR A 266 26.96 23.23 31.48
C THR A 266 25.82 24.22 31.25
N LEU A 267 24.87 24.27 32.18
CA LEU A 267 23.91 25.35 32.29
C LEU A 267 24.73 26.64 32.47
N ILE A 268 24.88 27.40 31.38
CA ILE A 268 25.43 28.74 31.41
C ILE A 268 24.49 29.56 32.32
N PRO A 269 24.98 30.15 33.43
CA PRO A 269 24.15 31.00 34.25
C PRO A 269 23.75 32.23 33.42
N ILE A 270 22.46 32.50 33.34
CA ILE A 270 21.96 33.77 32.81
C ILE A 270 22.36 34.83 33.85
N GLU A 271 23.40 35.61 33.54
CA GLU A 271 23.81 36.74 34.39
C GLU A 271 22.63 37.73 34.50
N GLY A 272 22.21 37.96 35.75
CA GLY A 272 21.12 38.83 36.10
C GLY A 272 21.43 40.28 35.75
N GLY A 273 20.80 40.78 34.69
CA GLY A 273 20.61 42.21 34.48
C GLY A 273 19.59 42.77 35.45
N ARG A 274 20.05 43.28 36.60
CA ARG A 274 19.35 44.37 37.28
C ARG A 274 19.74 45.66 36.60
N ASP A 275 18.80 46.34 35.96
CA ASP A 275 18.80 47.79 36.06
C ASP A 275 17.40 48.38 36.08
N GLY A 276 17.25 49.34 36.97
CA GLY A 276 15.98 49.78 37.51
C GLY A 276 15.16 50.66 36.58
N ARG A 277 13.89 50.82 36.95
CA ARG A 277 13.32 52.16 37.12
C ARG A 277 12.08 52.14 38.01
N HIS A 278 12.13 53.04 38.97
CA HIS A 278 11.15 53.33 40.00
C HIS A 278 10.19 54.42 39.47
N ARG A 279 8.88 54.12 39.47
CA ARG A 279 7.70 54.97 39.78
C ARG A 279 7.47 56.31 39.04
N PRO A 280 6.27 56.93 39.17
CA PRO A 280 5.03 56.47 39.83
C PRO A 280 3.91 56.05 38.87
#